data_AF-A0A8D8U1E6-F1
#
_entry.id   AF-A0A8D8U1E6-F1
#
_cell.length_a   1.000
_cell.length_b   1.000
_cell.length_c   1.000
_cell.angle_alpha   90.00
_cell.angle_beta   90.00
_cell.angle_gamma   90.00
#
_symmetry.space_group_name_H-M   'P 1'
#
loop_
_entity.id
_entity.type
_entity.pdbx_description
1 polymer ?
#
loop_
_entity_poly.entity_id
_entity_poly.type
_entity_poly.pdbx_seq_one_letter_code
_entity_poly.pdbx_strand_id
1 'polypeptide(L)'
;MISVEDENDNAPQFEYTRYEGRVKEHAVAGTEVALDNHILAKDIDTGSNALFTISLIGEGSQFFTVDQKTGRLYLSQHAVLDREKKDIYNLRLVARDKGEIILCMSVWNILKSEPIELEL
;
A
#
# COMPACT_ATOMS: atom_id res chain seq x y z
N MET A 1 -9.47 -0.85 -42.46
CA MET A 1 -9.55 -0.44 -41.05
C MET A 1 -8.17 -0.57 -40.46
N ILE A 2 -7.63 0.51 -39.90
CA ILE A 2 -6.40 0.47 -39.10
C ILE A 2 -6.87 0.73 -37.69
N SER A 3 -6.85 -0.29 -36.84
CA SER A 3 -6.97 -0.12 -35.40
C SER A 3 -5.57 0.17 -34.91
N VAL A 4 -5.28 1.42 -34.57
CA VAL A 4 -4.07 1.73 -33.80
C VAL A 4 -4.34 1.14 -32.43
N GLU A 5 -3.72 0.00 -32.13
CA GLU A 5 -3.61 -0.46 -30.76
C GLU A 5 -2.75 0.57 -30.05
N ASP A 6 -3.27 1.08 -28.94
CA ASP A 6 -2.53 1.96 -28.04
C ASP A 6 -1.19 1.30 -27.70
N GLU A 7 -0.07 2.00 -27.86
CA GLU A 7 1.22 1.54 -27.36
C GLU A 7 1.28 1.90 -25.87
N ASN A 8 1.81 1.02 -25.02
CA ASN A 8 1.89 1.26 -23.58
C ASN A 8 3.04 2.22 -23.26
N ASP A 9 2.88 3.50 -23.61
CA ASP A 9 3.93 4.52 -23.50
C ASP A 9 3.79 5.41 -22.26
N ASN A 10 2.77 5.20 -21.43
CA ASN A 10 2.63 5.91 -20.15
C ASN A 10 2.62 4.96 -18.96
N ALA A 11 3.54 5.19 -18.02
CA ALA A 11 3.56 4.44 -16.77
C ALA A 11 2.45 4.90 -15.81
N PRO A 12 1.94 4.02 -14.93
CA PRO A 12 1.07 4.39 -13.83
C PRO A 12 1.73 5.38 -12.87
N GLN A 13 1.04 6.45 -12.50
CA GLN A 13 1.53 7.49 -11.59
C GLN A 13 0.74 7.52 -10.29
N PHE A 14 1.44 7.48 -9.15
CA PHE A 14 0.84 7.73 -7.84
C PHE A 14 0.43 9.20 -7.69
N GLU A 15 -0.69 9.45 -7.01
CA GLU A 15 -1.18 10.81 -6.78
C GLU A 15 -0.26 11.63 -5.84
N TYR A 16 0.46 10.95 -4.95
CA TYR A 16 1.40 11.57 -4.01
C TYR A 16 2.79 10.95 -4.11
N THR A 17 3.80 11.75 -3.79
CA THR A 17 5.22 11.33 -3.78
C THR A 17 5.61 10.51 -2.54
N ARG A 18 4.79 10.55 -1.49
CA ARG A 18 4.95 9.78 -0.25
C ARG A 18 3.59 9.51 0.39
N TYR A 19 3.44 8.32 0.96
CA TYR A 19 2.29 7.92 1.76
C TYR A 19 2.68 7.67 3.21
N GLU A 20 1.83 8.10 4.13
CA GLU A 20 2.05 7.93 5.56
C GLU A 20 0.78 7.42 6.22
N GLY A 21 0.95 6.65 7.28
CA GLY A 21 -0.16 6.10 8.03
C GLY A 21 0.26 5.52 9.35
N ARG A 22 -0.75 5.09 10.11
CA ARG A 22 -0.58 4.59 11.47
C ARG A 22 -1.52 3.44 11.78
N VAL A 23 -1.04 2.49 12.59
CA VAL A 23 -1.81 1.34 13.05
C VAL A 23 -1.36 0.97 14.46
N LYS A 24 -2.27 0.49 15.31
CA LYS A 24 -1.90 0.02 16.65
C LYS A 24 -1.13 -1.29 16.53
N GLU A 25 -0.13 -1.48 17.40
CA GLU A 25 0.41 -2.81 17.63
C GLU A 25 -0.69 -3.78 18.09
N HIS A 26 -0.46 -5.08 17.89
CA HIS A 26 -1.43 -6.14 18.20
C HIS A 26 -2.81 -6.01 17.53
N ALA A 27 -2.97 -5.08 16.60
CA ALA A 27 -4.18 -4.99 15.77
C ALA A 27 -4.37 -6.31 14.99
N VAL A 28 -5.62 -6.76 14.94
CA VAL A 28 -5.98 -8.03 14.29
C VAL A 28 -5.87 -7.92 12.76
N ALA A 29 -5.69 -9.06 12.09
CA ALA A 29 -5.72 -9.14 10.64
C ALA A 29 -7.01 -8.52 10.06
N GLY A 30 -6.88 -7.83 8.93
CA GLY A 30 -7.97 -7.08 8.31
C GLY A 30 -8.21 -5.69 8.91
N THR A 31 -7.50 -5.29 9.97
CA THR A 31 -7.56 -3.91 10.48
C THR A 31 -7.06 -2.94 9.40
N GLU A 32 -7.82 -1.88 9.14
CA GLU A 32 -7.41 -0.81 8.24
C GLU A 32 -6.31 0.03 8.88
N VAL A 33 -5.22 0.26 8.14
CA VAL A 33 -4.19 1.23 8.51
C VAL A 33 -4.75 2.62 8.24
N ALA A 34 -4.73 3.50 9.24
CA ALA A 34 -5.21 4.86 9.09
C ALA A 34 -4.19 5.65 8.26
N LEU A 35 -4.50 5.86 6.98
CA LEU A 35 -3.69 6.60 6.03
C LEU A 35 -4.04 8.09 6.07
N ASP A 36 -3.04 8.95 5.83
CA ASP A 36 -3.28 10.38 5.61
C ASP A 36 -3.91 10.62 4.23
N ASN A 37 -3.56 9.79 3.24
CA ASN A 37 -4.10 9.80 1.88
C ASN A 37 -4.31 8.37 1.37
N HIS A 38 -5.38 8.12 0.62
CA HIS A 38 -5.59 6.83 -0.06
C HIS A 38 -4.52 6.59 -1.12
N ILE A 39 -4.06 5.34 -1.22
CA ILE A 39 -3.04 4.88 -2.18
C ILE A 39 -3.71 4.70 -3.55
N LEU A 40 -3.72 5.78 -4.32
CA LEU A 40 -4.27 5.82 -5.67
C LEU A 40 -3.16 6.06 -6.68
N ALA A 41 -3.25 5.33 -7.79
CA ALA A 41 -2.43 5.56 -8.98
C ALA A 41 -3.33 5.61 -10.21
N LYS A 42 -2.87 6.30 -11.26
CA LYS A 42 -3.57 6.43 -12.53
C LYS A 42 -2.61 6.19 -13.67
N ASP A 43 -3.11 5.47 -14.66
CA ASP A 43 -2.46 5.28 -15.94
C ASP A 43 -3.34 5.96 -16.98
N ILE A 44 -2.74 6.75 -17.88
CA ILE A 44 -3.47 7.52 -18.89
C ILE A 44 -3.63 6.75 -20.21
N ASP A 45 -3.00 5.57 -20.32
CA ASP A 45 -3.22 4.64 -21.41
C ASP A 45 -4.67 4.12 -21.39
N THR A 46 -5.05 3.38 -22.43
CA THR A 46 -6.40 2.86 -22.61
C THR A 46 -6.45 1.33 -22.65
N GLY A 47 -7.64 0.78 -22.41
CA GLY A 47 -7.87 -0.66 -22.50
C GLY A 47 -6.97 -1.46 -21.56
N SER A 48 -6.26 -2.44 -22.11
CA SER A 48 -5.43 -3.36 -21.31
C SER A 48 -4.05 -2.82 -20.93
N ASN A 49 -3.66 -1.66 -21.48
CA ASN A 49 -2.40 -1.00 -21.16
C ASN A 49 -2.52 -0.19 -19.87
N ALA A 50 -3.68 0.45 -19.67
CA ALA A 50 -4.06 1.10 -18.41
C ALA A 50 -4.19 0.16 -17.19
N LEU A 51 -4.06 -1.16 -17.39
CA LEU A 51 -4.20 -2.16 -16.33
C LEU A 51 -2.87 -2.38 -15.64
N PHE A 52 -2.78 -1.90 -14.40
CA PHE A 52 -1.62 -2.09 -13.54
C PHE A 52 -2.01 -2.79 -12.23
N THR A 53 -1.00 -3.12 -11.43
CA THR A 53 -1.14 -3.66 -10.08
C THR A 53 -0.42 -2.77 -9.07
N ILE A 54 -0.95 -2.68 -7.85
CA ILE A 54 -0.27 -2.02 -6.72
C ILE A 54 0.16 -3.08 -5.69
N SER A 55 1.42 -3.03 -5.28
CA SER A 55 1.97 -3.89 -4.24
C SER A 55 2.96 -3.16 -3.33
N LEU A 56 3.40 -3.83 -2.26
CA LEU A 56 4.40 -3.31 -1.31
C LEU A 56 5.65 -4.20 -1.31
N ILE A 57 6.81 -3.57 -1.29
CA ILE A 57 8.10 -4.24 -1.13
C ILE A 57 8.90 -3.64 0.03
N GLY A 58 9.77 -4.46 0.62
CA GLY A 58 10.61 -4.09 1.76
C GLY A 58 10.44 -5.06 2.92
N GLU A 59 11.26 -4.88 3.95
CA GLU A 59 11.19 -5.69 5.16
C GLU A 59 9.86 -5.46 5.88
N GLY A 60 9.07 -6.53 6.06
CA GLY A 60 7.76 -6.46 6.72
C GLY A 60 6.60 -6.14 5.79
N SER A 61 6.82 -6.03 4.47
CA SER A 61 5.73 -5.77 3.53
C SER A 61 4.65 -6.85 3.54
N GLN A 62 4.99 -8.09 3.90
CA GLN A 62 4.04 -9.20 4.03
C GLN A 62 2.96 -8.98 5.11
N PHE A 63 3.14 -8.00 6.01
CA PHE A 63 2.15 -7.66 7.04
C PHE A 63 1.08 -6.71 6.54
N PHE A 64 1.23 -6.16 5.33
CA PHE A 64 0.35 -5.12 4.81
C PHE A 64 -0.15 -5.52 3.42
N THR A 65 -1.40 -5.18 3.11
CA THR A 65 -2.00 -5.40 1.80
C THR A 65 -2.78 -4.17 1.35
N VAL A 66 -2.63 -3.78 0.09
CA VAL A 66 -3.38 -2.66 -0.51
C VAL A 66 -4.60 -3.22 -1.22
N ASP A 67 -5.78 -2.68 -0.94
CA ASP A 67 -6.91 -2.84 -1.83
C ASP A 67 -6.82 -1.78 -2.93
N GLN A 68 -6.37 -2.20 -4.10
CA GLN A 68 -6.16 -1.32 -5.25
C GLN A 68 -7.45 -0.65 -5.74
N LYS A 69 -8.63 -1.21 -5.49
CA LYS A 69 -9.90 -0.60 -5.92
C LYS A 69 -10.27 0.61 -5.07
N THR A 70 -9.98 0.53 -3.78
CA THR A 70 -10.36 1.57 -2.81
C THR A 70 -9.20 2.48 -2.40
N GLY A 71 -7.97 2.06 -2.68
CA GLY A 71 -6.73 2.72 -2.23
C GLY A 71 -6.49 2.59 -0.73
N ARG A 72 -7.16 1.66 -0.05
CA ARG A 72 -7.01 1.44 1.38
C ARG A 72 -5.95 0.39 1.68
N LEU A 73 -5.35 0.50 2.85
CA LEU A 73 -4.31 -0.41 3.32
C LEU A 73 -4.80 -1.18 4.54
N TYR A 74 -4.57 -2.50 4.55
CA TYR A 74 -5.01 -3.39 5.62
C TYR A 74 -3.87 -4.26 6.14
N LEU A 75 -4.02 -4.73 7.37
CA LEU A 75 -3.16 -5.78 7.92
C LEU A 75 -3.47 -7.14 7.29
N SER A 76 -2.43 -7.85 6.89
CA SER A 76 -2.56 -9.20 6.34
C SER A 76 -2.86 -10.23 7.45
N GLN A 77 -3.20 -11.47 7.06
CA GLN A 77 -3.39 -12.56 8.01
C GLN A 77 -2.12 -12.95 8.77
N HIS A 78 -0.95 -12.56 8.27
CA HIS A 78 0.35 -12.87 8.88
C HIS A 78 0.91 -11.68 9.66
N ALA A 79 0.15 -10.60 9.82
CA ALA A 79 0.60 -9.39 10.51
C ALA A 79 0.92 -9.66 11.98
N VAL A 80 2.18 -9.42 12.37
CA VAL A 80 2.62 -9.48 13.77
C VAL A 80 3.34 -8.17 14.07
N LEU A 81 2.59 -7.20 14.59
CA LEU A 81 3.08 -5.87 14.92
C LEU A 81 3.34 -5.76 16.41
N ASP A 82 4.55 -5.33 16.73
CA ASP A 82 5.08 -5.15 18.07
C ASP A 82 5.97 -3.90 18.03
N ARG A 83 5.51 -2.82 18.68
CA ARG A 83 6.16 -1.52 18.57
C ARG A 83 7.55 -1.55 19.19
N GLU A 84 7.75 -2.28 20.28
CA GLU A 84 9.05 -2.40 20.94
C GLU A 84 10.08 -3.15 20.08
N LYS A 85 9.64 -4.01 19.15
CA LYS A 85 10.52 -4.62 18.15
C LYS A 85 10.76 -3.73 16.93
N LYS A 86 9.69 -3.12 16.41
CA LYS A 86 9.73 -2.25 15.23
C LYS A 86 8.57 -1.27 15.24
N ASP A 87 8.88 -0.01 15.44
CA ASP A 87 7.93 1.10 15.53
C ASP A 87 7.62 1.74 14.17
N ILE A 88 8.49 1.59 13.17
CA ILE A 88 8.33 2.19 11.85
C ILE A 88 8.65 1.18 10.73
N TYR A 89 7.74 1.06 9.76
CA TYR A 89 7.95 0.32 8.51
C TYR A 89 8.13 1.30 7.35
N ASN A 90 9.37 1.43 6.86
CA ASN A 90 9.69 2.17 5.64
C ASN A 90 9.62 1.22 4.45
N LEU A 91 8.52 1.28 3.68
CA LEU A 91 8.27 0.42 2.54
C LEU A 91 8.29 1.23 1.24
N ARG A 92 8.23 0.51 0.11
CA ARG A 92 7.96 1.11 -1.19
C ARG A 92 6.67 0.55 -1.76
N LEU A 93 5.80 1.45 -2.18
CA LEU A 93 4.70 1.14 -3.06
C LEU A 93 5.24 0.93 -4.47
N VAL A 94 4.68 -0.06 -5.15
CA VAL A 94 5.05 -0.45 -6.50
C VAL A 94 3.78 -0.44 -7.34
N ALA A 95 3.70 0.44 -8.31
CA ALA A 95 2.72 0.36 -9.39
C ALA A 95 3.39 -0.28 -10.61
N ARG A 96 2.77 -1.30 -11.17
CA ARG A 96 3.33 -2.07 -12.29
C ARG A 96 2.27 -2.42 -13.31
N ASP A 97 2.45 -1.95 -14.54
CA ASP A 97 1.70 -2.36 -15.73
C ASP A 97 2.48 -3.45 -16.49
N LYS A 98 2.25 -3.58 -17.80
CA LYS A 98 2.95 -4.56 -18.65
C LYS A 98 4.40 -4.19 -18.99
N GLY A 99 4.78 -2.93 -18.92
CA GLY A 99 6.07 -2.42 -19.38
C GLY A 99 6.95 -1.83 -18.28
N GLU A 100 6.36 -1.06 -17.37
CA GLU A 100 7.05 -0.17 -16.45
C GLU A 100 6.74 -0.46 -14.97
N ILE A 101 7.67 -0.03 -14.12
CA ILE A 101 7.56 -0.12 -12.67
C ILE A 101 7.82 1.26 -12.09
N ILE A 102 6.82 1.80 -11.41
CA ILE A 102 6.92 3.07 -10.68
C ILE A 102 6.93 2.79 -9.18
N LEU A 103 7.86 3.45 -8.49
CA LEU A 103 8.06 3.31 -7.05
C LEU A 103 7.66 4.60 -6.33
N CYS A 104 6.98 4.46 -5.20
CA CYS A 104 6.66 5.56 -4.29
C CYS A 104 7.03 5.19 -2.86
N MET A 105 7.47 6.17 -2.07
CA MET A 105 7.85 5.97 -0.68
C MET A 105 6.62 5.81 0.21
N SER A 106 6.69 4.92 1.19
CA SER A 106 5.66 4.83 2.23
C SER A 106 6.22 4.57 3.62
N VAL A 107 5.53 5.11 4.64
CA VAL A 107 5.94 5.00 6.05
C VAL A 107 4.74 4.67 6.93
N TRP A 108 4.80 3.52 7.60
CA TRP A 108 3.75 3.06 8.52
C TRP A 108 4.25 3.09 9.97
N ASN A 109 3.62 3.90 10.80
CA ASN A 109 3.94 4.06 12.21
C ASN A 109 3.12 3.09 13.06
N ILE A 110 3.79 2.34 13.93
CA ILE A 110 3.16 1.44 14.88
C ILE A 110 2.94 2.19 16.19
N LEU A 111 1.67 2.34 16.57
CA LEU A 111 1.27 3.00 17.80
C LEU A 111 1.21 1.98 18.94
N LYS A 112 1.56 2.43 20.15
CA LYS A 112 1.39 1.59 21.32
C LYS A 112 -0.09 1.28 21.51
N SER A 113 -0.40 0.05 21.86
CA SER A 113 -1.72 -0.30 22.37
C SER A 113 -1.84 0.24 23.81
N GLU A 114 -3.04 0.69 24.19
CA GLU A 114 -3.32 0.97 25.59
C GLU A 114 -3.29 -0.36 26.37
N PRO A 115 -2.79 -0.38 27.62
CA PRO A 115 -2.84 -1.58 28.43
C PRO A 115 -4.30 -2.03 28.57
N ILE A 116 -4.55 -3.33 28.36
CA ILE A 116 -5.82 -3.92 28.75
C ILE A 116 -5.85 -3.86 30.28
N GLU A 117 -6.60 -2.92 30.85
CA GLU A 117 -6.97 -3.02 32.26
C GLU A 117 -7.81 -4.29 32.39
N LEU A 118 -7.21 -5.33 32.97
CA LEU A 118 -7.96 -6.49 33.41
C LEU A 118 -8.88 -6.01 34.52
N GLU A 119 -10.16 -5.81 34.21
CA GLU A 119 -11.19 -5.68 35.25
C GLU A 119 -11.14 -6.97 36.10
N LEU A 120 -10.74 -6.81 37.37
CA LEU A 120 -10.70 -7.84 38.41
C LEU A 120 -12.11 -8.08 38.99
#